data_AF-A0A2V5Q220-F1
#
_entry.id   AF-A0A2V5Q220-F1
#
_cell.length_a   1.000
_cell.length_b   1.000
_cell.length_c   1.000
_cell.angle_alpha   90.00
_cell.angle_beta   90.00
_cell.angle_gamma   90.00
#
_symmetry.space_group_name_H-M   'P 1'
#
loop_
_entity.id
_entity.type
_entity.pdbx_description
1 polymer ?
#
loop_
_entity_poly.entity_id
_entity_poly.type
_entity_poly.pdbx_seq_one_letter_code
_entity_poly.pdbx_strand_id
1 'polypeptide(L)'
;MAREEGSNDLYPARRYRCIILCFQRTVVAAERIRINVRQSDAAIRQQLLQLTPPGTSIDQIHDFLENRLARDEGTRIAGWPVRVSGAFMSVALGHYFEPRSFSEGFFLFPTVVQAFWHFDKRNKLRDIQVRRGISGW
;
A
#
# COMPACT_ATOMS: atom_id res chain seq x y z
N MET A 1 -43.51 24.93 -68.38
CA MET A 1 -44.65 24.50 -67.55
C MET A 1 -44.39 23.07 -67.10
N ALA A 2 -44.65 22.81 -65.81
CA ALA A 2 -44.69 21.52 -65.10
C ALA A 2 -43.38 20.70 -65.00
N ARG A 3 -42.75 20.46 -63.84
CA ARG A 3 -43.11 19.85 -62.51
C ARG A 3 -42.80 18.35 -62.45
N GLU A 4 -41.97 17.99 -61.44
CA GLU A 4 -41.98 16.77 -60.60
C GLU A 4 -41.78 15.40 -61.31
N GLU A 5 -41.17 14.35 -60.77
CA GLU A 5 -40.51 13.99 -59.49
C GLU A 5 -39.92 12.57 -59.68
N GLY A 6 -39.06 12.11 -58.75
CA GLY A 6 -38.72 10.69 -58.59
C GLY A 6 -37.21 10.41 -58.67
N SER A 7 -36.44 10.62 -57.59
CA SER A 7 -36.21 9.68 -56.47
C SER A 7 -35.49 8.39 -56.90
N ASN A 8 -34.22 8.23 -56.48
CA ASN A 8 -33.80 7.07 -55.69
C ASN A 8 -32.37 7.25 -55.12
N ASP A 9 -32.35 7.32 -53.79
CA ASP A 9 -31.47 6.59 -52.87
C ASP A 9 -30.01 6.99 -52.73
N LEU A 10 -29.89 8.03 -51.89
CA LEU A 10 -28.77 8.31 -51.00
C LEU A 10 -28.40 7.10 -50.11
N TYR A 11 -27.09 6.87 -50.04
CA TYR A 11 -26.36 5.96 -49.14
C TYR A 11 -26.93 5.82 -47.71
N PRO A 12 -26.87 4.60 -47.11
CA PRO A 12 -27.28 4.40 -45.72
C PRO A 12 -26.28 5.03 -44.73
N ALA A 13 -26.82 5.93 -43.91
CA ALA A 13 -26.16 6.55 -42.77
C ALA A 13 -25.69 5.49 -41.74
N ARG A 14 -24.38 5.47 -41.46
CA ARG A 14 -23.80 4.76 -40.33
C ARG A 14 -24.28 5.39 -39.03
N ARG A 15 -25.16 4.71 -38.31
CA ARG A 15 -25.55 5.03 -36.93
C ARG A 15 -24.37 4.75 -36.00
N TYR A 16 -23.69 5.80 -35.57
CA TYR A 16 -22.76 5.73 -34.45
C TYR A 16 -23.57 5.54 -33.16
N ARG A 17 -23.56 4.32 -32.60
CA ARG A 17 -23.96 4.08 -31.21
C ARG A 17 -22.91 4.72 -30.32
N CYS A 18 -23.16 5.96 -29.89
CA CYS A 18 -22.45 6.57 -28.78
C CYS A 18 -22.86 5.82 -27.50
N ILE A 19 -22.08 4.81 -27.11
CA ILE A 19 -22.20 4.20 -25.80
C ILE A 19 -21.61 5.22 -24.83
N ILE A 20 -22.48 6.02 -24.22
CA ILE A 20 -22.14 6.83 -23.05
C ILE A 20 -21.75 5.83 -21.96
N LEU A 21 -20.45 5.64 -21.77
CA LEU A 21 -19.91 4.94 -20.62
C LEU A 21 -20.23 5.80 -19.40
N CYS A 22 -21.31 5.43 -18.70
CA CYS A 22 -21.59 5.89 -17.36
C CYS A 22 -20.37 5.53 -16.50
N PHE A 23 -19.50 6.50 -16.23
CA PHE A 23 -18.54 6.42 -15.13
C PHE A 23 -19.35 6.47 -13.83
N GLN A 24 -19.89 5.31 -13.45
CA GLN A 24 -20.26 5.05 -12.08
C GLN A 24 -18.97 5.13 -11.28
N ARG A 25 -18.71 6.32 -10.74
CA ARG A 25 -17.62 6.61 -9.82
C ARG A 25 -17.96 5.92 -8.51
N THR A 26 -17.77 4.61 -8.46
CA THR A 26 -17.66 3.89 -7.20
C THR A 26 -16.48 4.52 -6.47
N VAL A 27 -16.78 5.32 -5.44
CA VAL A 27 -15.81 5.65 -4.41
C VAL A 27 -15.58 4.35 -3.65
N VAL A 28 -14.78 3.46 -4.26
CA VAL A 28 -14.19 2.34 -3.54
C VAL A 28 -13.25 3.02 -2.56
N ALA A 29 -13.62 3.07 -1.29
CA ALA A 29 -12.69 3.42 -0.22
C ALA A 29 -11.42 2.61 -0.50
N ALA A 30 -10.30 3.30 -0.76
CA ALA A 30 -9.08 2.64 -1.20
C ALA A 30 -8.72 1.57 -0.17
N GLU A 31 -8.89 0.30 -0.53
CA GLU A 31 -8.67 -0.81 0.38
C GLU A 31 -7.19 -0.79 0.77
N ARG A 32 -6.93 -0.56 2.07
CA ARG A 32 -5.56 -0.50 2.58
C ARG A 32 -5.00 -1.91 2.64
N ILE A 33 -3.75 -2.06 2.21
CA ILE A 33 -3.04 -3.32 2.17
C ILE A 33 -2.67 -3.73 3.59
N ARG A 34 -3.21 -4.85 4.07
CA ARG A 34 -2.88 -5.41 5.38
C ARG A 34 -1.86 -6.52 5.25
N ILE A 35 -0.73 -6.36 5.93
CA ILE A 35 0.33 -7.37 5.98
C ILE A 35 0.03 -8.38 7.08
N ASN A 36 0.17 -9.68 6.78
CA ASN A 36 0.03 -10.73 7.78
C ASN A 36 1.28 -10.78 8.68
N VAL A 37 1.19 -10.18 9.87
CA VAL A 37 2.31 -10.05 10.81
C VAL A 37 2.77 -11.37 11.46
N ARG A 38 2.00 -12.46 11.31
CA ARG A 38 2.38 -13.80 11.82
C ARG A 38 3.33 -14.56 10.89
N GLN A 39 3.56 -14.07 9.68
CA GLN A 39 4.55 -14.64 8.76
C GLN A 39 5.98 -14.33 9.22
N SER A 40 6.99 -15.02 8.67
CA SER A 40 8.40 -14.76 8.99
C SER A 40 8.86 -13.37 8.53
N ASP A 41 9.91 -12.84 9.15
CA ASP A 41 10.47 -11.52 8.77
C ASP A 41 10.90 -11.47 7.31
N ALA A 42 11.47 -12.56 6.80
CA ALA A 42 11.86 -12.66 5.40
C ALA A 42 10.66 -12.57 4.46
N ALA A 43 9.55 -13.23 4.79
CA ALA A 43 8.32 -13.19 3.99
C ALA A 43 7.67 -11.81 4.01
N ILE A 44 7.59 -11.18 5.20
CA ILE A 44 7.08 -9.81 5.35
C ILE A 44 7.96 -8.84 4.56
N ARG A 45 9.28 -8.91 4.73
CA ARG A 45 10.24 -8.09 3.98
C ARG A 45 10.06 -8.24 2.47
N GLN A 46 9.93 -9.48 1.98
CA GLN A 46 9.75 -9.74 0.57
C GLN A 46 8.45 -9.13 0.02
N GLN A 47 7.33 -9.25 0.74
CA GLN A 47 6.08 -8.58 0.35
C GLN A 47 6.23 -7.06 0.32
N LEU A 48 6.86 -6.48 1.34
CA LEU A 48 7.08 -5.04 1.38
C LEU A 48 8.00 -4.56 0.24
N LEU A 49 9.01 -5.35 -0.14
CA LEU A 49 9.86 -5.05 -1.30
C LEU A 49 9.13 -5.20 -2.63
N GLN A 50 8.10 -6.04 -2.73
CA GLN A 50 7.26 -6.10 -3.93
C GLN A 50 6.37 -4.86 -4.07
N LEU A 51 5.92 -4.29 -2.95
CA LEU A 51 5.08 -3.10 -2.92
C LEU A 51 5.90 -1.80 -3.03
N THR A 52 7.09 -1.79 -2.44
CA THR A 52 8.04 -0.69 -2.45
C THR A 52 9.42 -1.23 -2.87
N PRO A 53 9.68 -1.35 -4.19
CA PRO A 53 10.95 -1.87 -4.68
C PRO A 53 12.16 -0.99 -4.32
N PRO A 54 13.38 -1.55 -4.29
CA PRO A 54 14.60 -0.74 -4.17
C PRO A 54 14.64 0.36 -5.24
N GLY A 55 15.05 1.56 -4.85
CA GLY A 55 15.04 2.74 -5.74
C GLY A 55 13.79 3.62 -5.65
N THR A 56 12.70 3.17 -5.01
CA THR A 56 11.52 4.01 -4.75
C THR A 56 11.91 5.26 -3.93
N SER A 57 11.33 6.41 -4.26
CA SER A 57 11.65 7.63 -3.51
C SER A 57 11.04 7.62 -2.12
N ILE A 58 11.66 8.40 -1.24
CA ILE A 58 11.12 8.75 0.07
C ILE A 58 9.64 9.19 0.03
N ASP A 59 9.29 10.12 -0.87
CA ASP A 59 7.94 10.70 -0.91
C ASP A 59 6.90 9.65 -1.32
N GLN A 60 7.28 8.78 -2.27
CA GLN A 60 6.44 7.65 -2.70
C GLN A 60 6.24 6.64 -1.57
N ILE A 61 7.28 6.38 -0.77
CA ILE A 61 7.17 5.50 0.39
C ILE A 61 6.33 6.16 1.47
N HIS A 62 6.51 7.44 1.74
CA HIS A 62 5.67 8.16 2.70
C HIS A 62 4.19 8.09 2.32
N ASP A 63 3.86 8.42 1.06
CA ASP A 63 2.51 8.32 0.53
C ASP A 63 1.94 6.90 0.63
N PHE A 64 2.77 5.89 0.30
CA PHE A 64 2.39 4.49 0.48
C PHE A 64 2.07 4.15 1.94
N LEU A 65 2.92 4.56 2.90
CA LEU A 65 2.72 4.29 4.32
C LEU A 65 1.50 5.02 4.91
N GLU A 66 1.23 6.24 4.42
CA GLU A 66 0.13 7.05 4.92
C GLU A 66 -1.22 6.56 4.38
N ASN A 67 -1.27 6.28 3.07
CA ASN A 67 -2.52 6.13 2.33
C ASN A 67 -2.84 4.69 1.94
N ARG A 68 -1.82 3.85 1.70
CA ARG A 68 -2.01 2.49 1.14
C ARG A 68 -1.76 1.37 2.13
N LEU A 69 -0.83 1.54 3.07
CA LEU A 69 -0.52 0.51 4.06
C LEU A 69 -1.51 0.57 5.22
N ALA A 70 -2.18 -0.54 5.52
CA ALA A 70 -2.94 -0.67 6.75
C ALA A 70 -1.97 -0.77 7.93
N ARG A 71 -2.21 0.04 8.95
CA ARG A 71 -1.39 0.15 10.16
C ARG A 71 -2.23 -0.18 11.36
N ASP A 72 -1.56 -0.56 12.44
CA ASP A 72 -2.23 -0.75 13.72
C ASP A 72 -2.79 0.59 14.21
N GLU A 73 -3.96 0.57 14.85
CA GLU A 73 -4.64 1.79 15.27
C GLU A 73 -3.75 2.61 16.22
N GLY A 74 -3.70 3.93 16.01
CA GLY A 74 -2.88 4.83 16.82
C GLY A 74 -1.39 4.85 16.48
N THR A 75 -0.90 4.02 15.56
CA THR A 75 0.52 4.01 15.20
C THR A 75 0.88 5.09 14.19
N ARG A 76 1.90 5.90 14.55
CA ARG A 76 2.43 6.96 13.69
C ARG A 76 3.64 6.46 12.90
N ILE A 77 3.84 7.02 11.71
CA ILE A 77 5.10 6.84 10.98
C ILE A 77 6.18 7.53 11.81
N ALA A 78 7.18 6.77 12.25
CA ALA A 78 8.27 7.26 13.06
C ALA A 78 9.56 7.31 12.25
N GLY A 79 10.34 8.37 12.46
CA GLY A 79 11.51 8.67 11.65
C GLY A 79 11.13 9.46 10.40
N TRP A 80 11.96 10.46 10.10
CA TRP A 80 11.97 11.14 8.81
C TRP A 80 13.39 11.09 8.27
N PRO A 81 13.58 10.79 6.99
CA PRO A 81 14.88 10.86 6.35
C PRO A 81 15.39 12.31 6.38
N VAL A 82 16.24 12.59 7.35
CA VAL A 82 17.11 13.76 7.30
C VAL A 82 18.24 13.40 6.33
N ARG A 83 18.76 14.38 5.58
CA ARG A 83 19.86 14.23 4.59
C ARG A 83 21.21 13.87 5.24
N VAL A 84 21.21 12.95 6.20
CA VAL A 84 22.37 12.41 6.91
C VAL A 84 22.39 10.90 6.76
N SER A 85 23.57 10.30 6.93
CA SER A 85 23.74 8.85 6.89
C SER A 85 22.84 8.18 7.93
N GLY A 86 22.16 7.09 7.55
CA GLY A 86 21.24 6.37 8.44
C GLY A 86 19.79 6.85 8.38
N ALA A 87 19.37 7.45 7.28
CA ALA A 87 18.01 7.92 7.07
C ALA A 87 17.03 6.74 6.98
N PHE A 88 16.00 6.74 7.82
CA PHE A 88 14.97 5.69 7.83
C PHE A 88 13.56 6.23 8.11
N MET A 89 12.57 5.45 7.70
CA MET A 89 11.17 5.54 8.15
C MET A 89 10.79 4.23 8.79
N SER A 90 9.95 4.25 9.80
CA SER A 90 9.51 3.05 10.50
C SER A 90 8.03 3.11 10.84
N VAL A 91 7.40 1.94 10.81
CA VAL A 91 5.99 1.81 11.18
C VAL A 91 5.74 0.47 11.85
N ALA A 92 4.87 0.47 12.85
CA ALA A 92 4.33 -0.76 13.41
C ALA A 92 3.28 -1.30 12.43
N LEU A 93 3.54 -2.49 11.90
CA LEU A 93 2.62 -3.18 10.98
C LEU A 93 1.42 -3.79 11.72
N GLY A 94 1.61 -4.10 13.00
CA GLY A 94 0.63 -4.76 13.84
C GLY A 94 1.26 -5.43 15.04
N HIS A 95 0.41 -5.99 15.88
CA HIS A 95 0.80 -6.83 17.00
C HIS A 95 0.01 -8.14 17.00
N TYR A 96 0.53 -9.14 17.68
CA TYR A 96 -0.20 -10.37 17.96
C TYR A 96 0.27 -10.95 19.29
N PHE A 97 -0.61 -11.68 19.96
CA PHE A 97 -0.28 -12.32 21.24
C PHE A 97 0.31 -13.70 21.00
N GLU A 98 1.47 -13.94 21.59
CA GLU A 98 2.10 -15.25 21.65
C GLU A 98 2.04 -15.82 23.06
N PRO A 99 1.66 -17.10 23.19
CA PRO A 99 1.77 -17.80 24.45
C PRO A 99 3.24 -18.10 24.78
N ARG A 100 3.68 -17.70 25.98
CA ARG A 100 4.99 -18.07 26.51
C ARG A 100 4.84 -18.73 27.88
N SER A 101 5.53 -19.84 28.05
CA SER A 101 5.60 -20.55 29.31
C SER A 101 6.87 -20.15 30.04
N PHE A 102 6.72 -19.71 31.28
CA PHE A 102 7.81 -19.52 32.24
C PHE A 102 7.67 -20.56 33.34
N SER A 103 8.69 -20.72 34.19
CA SER A 103 8.69 -21.67 35.31
C SER A 103 7.49 -21.53 36.25
N GLU A 104 6.80 -20.38 36.24
CA GLU A 104 5.69 -20.03 37.14
C GLU A 104 4.32 -19.91 36.45
N GLY A 105 4.20 -20.14 35.14
CA GLY A 105 2.91 -20.11 34.45
C GLY A 105 2.93 -19.75 32.96
N PHE A 106 1.72 -19.61 32.40
CA PHE A 106 1.48 -19.27 31.00
C PHE A 106 1.01 -17.82 30.88
N PHE A 107 1.73 -17.01 30.10
CA PHE A 107 1.42 -15.61 29.91
C PHE A 107 1.37 -15.27 28.41
N LEU A 108 0.39 -14.45 28.03
CA LEU A 108 0.27 -13.92 26.68
C LEU A 108 1.08 -12.63 26.56
N PHE A 109 2.12 -12.64 25.73
CA PHE A 109 2.91 -11.44 25.48
C PHE A 109 2.54 -10.83 24.13
N PRO A 110 2.24 -9.52 24.07
CA PRO A 110 2.10 -8.82 22.81
C PRO A 110 3.46 -8.76 22.10
N THR A 111 3.50 -9.37 20.92
CA THR A 111 4.62 -9.27 19.99
C THR A 111 4.27 -8.22 18.95
N VAL A 112 5.02 -7.13 18.94
CA VAL A 112 4.86 -6.04 17.96
C VAL A 112 5.79 -6.31 16.79
N VAL A 113 5.27 -6.14 15.58
CA VAL A 113 6.03 -6.27 14.33
C VAL A 113 6.23 -4.89 13.71
N GLN A 114 7.48 -4.48 13.59
CA GLN A 114 7.87 -3.18 13.06
C GLN A 114 8.69 -3.35 11.78
N ALA A 115 8.40 -2.53 10.78
CA ALA A 115 9.18 -2.44 9.55
C ALA A 115 9.93 -1.10 9.49
N PHE A 116 11.12 -1.15 8.91
CA PHE A 116 12.04 -0.03 8.74
C PHE A 116 12.45 0.06 7.27
N TRP A 117 12.19 1.19 6.62
CA TRP A 117 12.66 1.51 5.28
C TRP A 117 13.93 2.32 5.41
N HIS A 118 15.04 1.78 4.93
CA HIS A 118 16.36 2.41 4.96
C HIS A 118 16.65 3.08 3.63
N PHE A 119 17.05 4.35 3.67
CA PHE A 119 17.29 5.15 2.48
C PHE A 119 18.78 5.36 2.23
N ASP A 120 19.15 5.48 0.96
CA ASP A 120 20.48 5.91 0.55
C ASP A 120 20.64 7.44 0.64
N LYS A 121 21.84 7.93 0.32
CA LYS A 121 22.16 9.37 0.32
C LYS A 121 21.36 10.17 -0.73
N ARG A 122 20.69 9.50 -1.67
CA ARG A 122 19.85 10.09 -2.73
C ARG A 122 18.36 10.00 -2.39
N ASN A 123 18.01 9.68 -1.13
CA ASN A 123 16.64 9.47 -0.66
C ASN A 123 15.88 8.40 -1.44
N LYS A 124 16.60 7.36 -1.88
CA LYS A 124 16.03 6.18 -2.52
C LYS A 124 16.07 5.00 -1.57
N LEU A 125 15.04 4.16 -1.62
CA LEU A 125 14.99 2.94 -0.83
C LEU A 125 16.18 2.04 -1.16
N ARG A 126 16.98 1.73 -0.14
CA ARG A 126 18.07 0.77 -0.23
C ARG A 126 17.59 -0.61 0.20
N ASP A 127 16.92 -0.68 1.34
CA ASP A 127 16.50 -1.94 1.94
C ASP A 127 15.34 -1.74 2.92
N ILE A 128 14.67 -2.85 3.25
CA ILE A 128 13.64 -2.94 4.28
C ILE A 128 14.10 -3.94 5.33
N GLN A 129 14.02 -3.56 6.60
CA GLN A 129 14.26 -4.43 7.73
C GLN A 129 12.97 -4.64 8.50
N VAL A 130 12.71 -5.87 8.94
CA VAL A 130 11.57 -6.21 9.80
C VAL A 130 12.13 -6.67 11.14
N ARG A 131 11.53 -6.20 12.24
CA ARG A 131 11.91 -6.59 13.60
C ARG A 131 10.66 -6.92 14.39
N ARG A 132 10.76 -7.95 15.23
CA ARG A 132 9.78 -8.24 16.28
C ARG A 132 10.33 -7.82 17.63
N GLY A 133 9.49 -7.22 18.44
CA GLY A 133 9.77 -6.87 19.83
C GLY A 133 8.64 -7.30 20.73
N ILE A 134 8.96 -7.67 21.96
CA ILE A 134 7.96 -7.83 23.01
C ILE A 134 7.67 -6.43 23.54
N SER A 135 6.43 -5.96 23.46
CA SER A 135 6.07 -4.74 24.20
C SER A 135 5.75 -5.14 25.64
N GLY A 136 6.55 -4.65 26.59
CA GLY A 136 6.18 -4.71 28.00
C GLY A 136 5.00 -3.76 28.25
N TRP A 137 4.06 -4.21 29.08
CA TRP A 137 3.10 -3.32 29.73
C TRP A 137 3.79 -2.57 30.87
#